data_AF-A0A7J9Z192-F1
#
_entry.id   AF-A0A7J9Z192-F1
#
_cell.length_a   1.000
_cell.length_b   1.000
_cell.length_c   1.000
_cell.angle_alpha   90.00
_cell.angle_beta   90.00
_cell.angle_gamma   90.00
#
_symmetry.space_group_name_H-M   'P 1'
#
loop_
_entity.id
_entity.type
_entity.pdbx_description
1 polymer ?
#
loop_
_entity_poly.entity_id
_entity_poly.type
_entity_poly.pdbx_seq_one_letter_code
_entity_poly.pdbx_strand_id
1 'polypeptide(L)'
;VVLASEAGTLPVDPALVEAKGRLRPGRLFVVDLEAGQVFADGEVETALAARRPYGAWYEQAVLHIDDLPDRPDRVLINPLATKSKEADGSMGSDVPLAVLSDRSPSLFSYFKQRFAQVTNPAIDPIRESIVMSLQASVGPELNLLEETPNHAHQLVMPQPVLQTDELHR
;
A
#
# COMPACT_ATOMS: atom_id res chain seq x y z
N VAL A 1 -3.30 -31.92 8.30
CA VAL A 1 -2.77 -31.00 7.26
C VAL A 1 -1.29 -30.76 7.51
N VAL A 2 -0.48 -30.67 6.45
CA VAL A 2 0.93 -30.26 6.55
C VAL A 2 1.10 -28.95 5.76
N LEU A 3 1.54 -27.89 6.44
CA LEU A 3 1.88 -26.59 5.83
C LEU A 3 3.32 -26.25 6.21
N ALA A 4 4.16 -25.94 5.23
CA ALA A 4 5.57 -25.65 5.42
C ALA A 4 6.06 -24.69 4.33
N SER A 5 7.21 -24.04 4.57
CA SER A 5 7.85 -23.13 3.60
C SER A 5 8.30 -23.85 2.33
N GLU A 6 8.48 -25.16 2.39
CA GLU A 6 8.92 -26.00 1.27
C GLU A 6 8.08 -27.28 1.20
N ALA A 7 7.89 -27.80 -0.02
CA ALA A 7 7.23 -29.08 -0.21
C ALA A 7 8.22 -30.23 0.03
N GLY A 8 7.79 -31.27 0.75
CA GLY A 8 8.62 -32.45 1.02
C GLY A 8 9.37 -32.44 2.34
N THR A 9 9.13 -31.44 3.21
CA THR A 9 9.73 -31.38 4.56
C THR A 9 9.37 -32.59 5.43
N LEU A 10 8.18 -33.18 5.22
CA LEU A 10 7.73 -34.37 5.92
C LEU A 10 7.44 -35.48 4.89
N PRO A 11 7.97 -36.71 5.08
CA PRO A 11 7.62 -37.83 4.21
C PRO A 11 6.17 -38.25 4.48
N VAL A 12 5.35 -38.25 3.43
CA VAL A 12 3.95 -38.69 3.43
C VAL A 12 3.77 -39.64 2.27
N ASP A 13 3.13 -40.79 2.50
CA ASP A 13 2.78 -41.73 1.43
C ASP A 13 1.84 -41.02 0.43
N PRO A 14 2.19 -40.94 -0.87
CA PRO A 14 1.34 -40.31 -1.88
C PRO A 14 -0.08 -40.87 -1.95
N ALA A 15 -0.29 -42.14 -1.57
CA ALA A 15 -1.62 -42.75 -1.53
C ALA A 15 -2.56 -42.13 -0.47
N LEU A 16 -1.99 -41.45 0.54
CA LEU A 16 -2.74 -40.76 1.60
C LEU A 16 -3.00 -39.27 1.30
N VAL A 17 -2.47 -38.74 0.20
CA VAL A 17 -2.57 -37.32 -0.13
C VAL A 17 -3.84 -37.05 -0.95
N GLU A 18 -4.82 -36.42 -0.34
CA GLU A 18 -6.06 -36.02 -1.01
C GLU A 18 -5.89 -34.77 -1.90
N ALA A 19 -5.12 -33.79 -1.43
CA ALA A 19 -4.88 -32.53 -2.16
C ALA A 19 -3.50 -31.93 -1.87
N LYS A 20 -2.96 -31.18 -2.84
CA LYS A 20 -1.70 -30.44 -2.72
C LYS A 20 -1.84 -29.04 -3.34
N GLY A 21 -1.35 -28.03 -2.63
CA GLY A 21 -1.46 -26.63 -3.06
C GLY A 21 -0.39 -25.73 -2.47
N ARG A 22 -0.51 -24.42 -2.72
CA ARG A 22 0.33 -23.36 -2.15
C ARG A 22 -0.52 -22.13 -1.82
N LEU A 23 -0.09 -21.36 -0.82
CA LEU A 23 -0.66 -20.05 -0.55
C LEU A 23 -0.32 -19.06 -1.66
N ARG A 24 -1.26 -18.16 -1.94
CA ARG A 24 -1.12 -17.07 -2.92
C ARG A 24 -1.10 -15.74 -2.15
N PRO A 25 -0.59 -14.64 -2.75
CA PRO A 25 -0.60 -13.32 -2.11
C PRO A 25 -1.99 -12.96 -1.57
N GLY A 26 -2.06 -12.54 -0.31
CA GLY A 26 -3.29 -12.17 0.37
C GLY A 26 -4.21 -13.30 0.79
N ARG A 27 -3.91 -14.58 0.48
CA ARG A 27 -4.78 -15.72 0.86
C ARG A 27 -4.37 -16.33 2.19
N LEU A 28 -5.37 -16.72 2.97
CA LEU A 28 -5.22 -17.37 4.27
C LEU A 28 -5.51 -18.88 4.17
N PHE A 29 -4.89 -19.65 5.06
CA PHE A 29 -5.21 -21.06 5.30
C PHE A 29 -5.53 -21.24 6.78
N VAL A 30 -6.76 -21.65 7.08
CA VAL A 30 -7.27 -21.71 8.46
C VAL A 30 -7.88 -23.07 8.72
N VAL A 31 -7.59 -23.62 9.90
CA VAL A 31 -8.16 -24.87 10.39
C VAL A 31 -8.80 -24.60 11.75
N ASP A 32 -10.09 -24.90 11.86
CA ASP A 32 -10.79 -24.98 13.13
C ASP A 32 -10.56 -26.36 13.75
N LEU A 33 -9.85 -26.41 14.87
CA LEU A 33 -9.54 -27.66 15.55
C LEU A 33 -10.69 -28.19 16.40
N GLU A 34 -11.60 -27.32 16.86
CA GLU A 34 -12.76 -27.72 17.65
C GLU A 34 -13.85 -28.30 16.75
N ALA A 35 -14.13 -27.61 15.63
CA ALA A 35 -15.07 -28.09 14.63
C ALA A 35 -14.48 -29.17 13.71
N GLY A 36 -13.15 -29.33 13.70
CA GLY A 36 -12.44 -30.28 12.83
C GLY A 36 -12.51 -29.91 11.34
N GLN A 37 -12.71 -28.62 11.02
CA GLN A 37 -12.96 -28.14 9.66
C GLN A 37 -11.76 -27.34 9.13
N VAL A 38 -11.45 -27.52 7.85
CA VAL A 38 -10.54 -26.65 7.11
C VAL A 38 -11.36 -25.63 6.33
N PHE A 39 -11.07 -24.35 6.49
CA PHE A 39 -11.76 -23.30 5.73
C PHE A 39 -11.22 -23.21 4.31
N ALA A 40 -12.13 -23.04 3.36
CA ALA A 40 -11.76 -22.75 1.97
C ALA A 40 -11.32 -21.29 1.80
N ASP A 41 -10.67 -21.02 0.67
CA ASP A 41 -10.08 -19.72 0.36
C ASP A 41 -11.14 -18.59 0.39
N GLY A 42 -10.96 -17.61 1.28
CA GLY A 42 -11.84 -16.44 1.44
C GLY A 42 -13.08 -16.62 2.34
N GLU A 43 -13.37 -17.83 2.85
CA GLU A 43 -14.51 -18.06 3.74
C GLU A 43 -14.38 -17.28 5.06
N VAL A 44 -13.18 -17.27 5.62
CA VAL A 44 -12.88 -16.54 6.86
C VAL A 44 -13.01 -15.03 6.66
N GLU A 45 -12.48 -14.50 5.58
CA GLU A 45 -12.57 -13.07 5.24
C GLU A 45 -14.04 -12.64 5.06
N THR A 46 -14.83 -13.45 4.36
CA THR A 46 -16.26 -13.21 4.16
C THR A 46 -17.02 -13.21 5.48
N ALA A 47 -16.78 -14.22 6.33
CA ALA A 47 -17.40 -14.30 7.64
C ALA A 47 -17.02 -13.11 8.54
N LEU A 48 -15.76 -12.69 8.52
CA LEU A 48 -15.27 -11.55 9.27
C LEU A 48 -15.86 -10.23 8.77
N ALA A 49 -15.88 -10.01 7.45
CA ALA A 49 -16.47 -8.82 6.83
C ALA A 49 -17.98 -8.70 7.10
N ALA A 50 -18.68 -9.82 7.33
CA ALA A 50 -20.11 -9.82 7.65
C ALA A 50 -20.44 -9.57 9.13
N ARG A 51 -19.45 -9.51 10.03
CA ARG A 51 -19.68 -9.34 11.49
C ARG A 51 -20.33 -8.00 11.86
N ARG A 52 -20.04 -6.97 11.06
CA ARG A 52 -20.55 -5.60 11.21
C ARG A 52 -20.78 -5.03 9.82
N PRO A 53 -21.66 -4.02 9.68
CA PRO A 53 -21.94 -3.41 8.38
C PRO A 53 -20.82 -2.43 7.97
N TYR A 54 -19.58 -2.91 7.87
CA TYR A 54 -18.40 -2.10 7.57
C TYR A 54 -18.55 -1.31 6.26
N GLY A 55 -19.13 -1.92 5.22
CA GLY A 55 -19.39 -1.24 3.95
C GLY A 55 -20.34 -0.05 4.09
N ALA A 56 -21.42 -0.22 4.86
CA ALA A 56 -22.37 0.88 5.11
C ALA A 56 -21.73 2.00 5.93
N TRP A 57 -20.86 1.68 6.89
CA TRP A 57 -20.11 2.69 7.65
C TRP A 57 -19.17 3.49 6.74
N TYR A 58 -18.50 2.83 5.81
CA TYR A 58 -17.63 3.47 4.83
C TYR A 58 -18.41 4.43 3.91
N GLU A 59 -19.48 3.93 3.28
CA GLU A 59 -20.26 4.71 2.31
C GLU A 59 -20.93 5.95 2.91
N GLN A 60 -21.33 5.89 4.18
CA GLN A 60 -22.07 6.98 4.82
C GLN A 60 -21.18 8.09 5.37
N ALA A 61 -19.89 7.82 5.59
CA ALA A 61 -19.00 8.72 6.32
C ALA A 61 -17.80 9.24 5.50
N VAL A 62 -17.53 8.67 4.32
CA VAL A 62 -16.38 9.05 3.49
C VAL A 62 -16.75 10.14 2.48
N LEU A 63 -15.93 11.19 2.41
CA LEU A 63 -16.05 12.31 1.49
C LEU A 63 -14.92 12.26 0.44
N HIS A 64 -15.26 12.46 -0.84
CA HIS A 64 -14.33 12.45 -1.98
C HIS A 64 -14.27 13.83 -2.67
N ILE A 65 -13.12 14.16 -3.27
CA ILE A 65 -12.79 15.46 -3.86
C ILE A 65 -12.28 15.21 -5.30
N ASP A 66 -12.85 15.83 -6.36
CA ASP A 66 -12.27 15.82 -7.74
C ASP A 66 -12.60 17.08 -8.62
N ASP A 67 -11.71 17.36 -9.62
CA ASP A 67 -11.69 18.19 -10.90
C ASP A 67 -10.87 19.56 -11.09
N LEU A 68 -9.73 19.49 -11.86
CA LEU A 68 -8.97 20.38 -12.86
C LEU A 68 -8.57 21.89 -12.59
N PRO A 69 -7.62 22.62 -13.30
CA PRO A 69 -6.40 22.36 -14.17
C PRO A 69 -5.09 23.22 -13.86
N ASP A 70 -4.01 23.11 -14.68
CA ASP A 70 -2.57 23.48 -14.45
C ASP A 70 -1.98 24.87 -14.82
N ARG A 71 -0.81 25.25 -14.24
CA ARG A 71 0.14 26.33 -14.67
C ARG A 71 1.63 26.24 -14.14
N PRO A 72 2.62 27.01 -14.70
CA PRO A 72 4.02 26.60 -15.07
C PRO A 72 5.14 27.11 -14.10
N ASP A 73 6.48 27.01 -14.27
CA ASP A 73 7.47 26.22 -15.03
C ASP A 73 8.85 26.38 -14.31
N ARG A 74 9.61 25.30 -14.17
CA ARG A 74 11.06 25.24 -13.82
C ARG A 74 11.63 23.95 -14.45
N VAL A 75 12.95 23.84 -14.65
CA VAL A 75 13.61 22.74 -15.39
C VAL A 75 13.19 21.31 -14.96
N LEU A 76 12.80 21.11 -13.70
CA LEU A 76 12.24 19.84 -13.19
C LEU A 76 10.70 19.76 -13.33
N ILE A 77 10.02 20.91 -13.24
CA ILE A 77 8.56 21.04 -13.28
C ILE A 77 8.04 20.96 -14.72
N ASN A 78 8.78 21.48 -15.71
CA ASN A 78 8.32 21.52 -17.10
C ASN A 78 8.07 20.10 -17.68
N PRO A 79 8.96 19.11 -17.51
CA PRO A 79 8.65 17.72 -17.89
C PRO A 79 7.44 17.15 -17.15
N LEU A 80 7.28 17.46 -15.85
CA LEU A 80 6.12 17.04 -15.07
C LEU A 80 4.81 17.62 -15.64
N ALA A 81 4.80 18.92 -15.95
CA ALA A 81 3.63 19.63 -16.47
C ALA A 81 3.29 19.25 -17.91
N THR A 82 4.29 19.03 -18.77
CA THR A 82 4.08 18.81 -20.21
C THR A 82 4.02 17.35 -20.62
N LYS A 83 4.69 16.46 -19.86
CA LYS A 83 4.81 15.03 -20.19
C LYS A 83 4.25 14.12 -19.11
N SER A 84 3.73 14.67 -18.01
CA SER A 84 3.24 13.92 -16.85
C SER A 84 4.26 12.90 -16.34
N LYS A 85 5.54 13.24 -16.45
CA LYS A 85 6.66 12.39 -16.09
C LYS A 85 7.77 13.24 -15.49
N GLU A 86 8.43 12.70 -14.46
CA GLU A 86 9.64 13.29 -13.93
C GLU A 86 10.72 13.47 -15.01
N ALA A 87 11.60 14.47 -14.78
CA ALA A 87 12.68 14.75 -15.68
C ALA A 87 13.71 13.60 -15.68
N ASP A 88 13.94 12.99 -16.84
CA ASP A 88 15.03 12.03 -17.02
C ASP A 88 16.38 12.77 -17.13
N GLY A 89 17.40 12.24 -16.48
CA GLY A 89 18.77 12.76 -16.51
C GLY A 89 19.80 11.63 -16.68
N SER A 90 21.06 12.02 -16.86
CA SER A 90 22.20 11.10 -16.96
C SER A 90 23.39 11.65 -16.17
N MET A 91 24.39 10.80 -15.94
CA MET A 91 25.58 11.03 -15.10
C MET A 91 25.30 11.03 -13.58
N GLY A 92 26.37 10.88 -12.80
CA GLY A 92 26.32 10.98 -11.35
C GLY A 92 26.18 12.43 -10.88
N SER A 93 25.89 12.61 -9.58
CA SER A 93 25.89 13.93 -8.97
C SER A 93 27.31 14.28 -8.50
N ASP A 94 27.96 15.19 -9.22
CA ASP A 94 29.28 15.75 -8.85
C ASP A 94 29.16 16.93 -7.87
N VAL A 95 27.99 17.11 -7.25
CA VAL A 95 27.73 18.17 -6.27
C VAL A 95 28.22 17.70 -4.89
N PRO A 96 28.90 18.56 -4.10
CA PRO A 96 29.30 18.21 -2.75
C PRO A 96 28.09 17.78 -1.90
N LEU A 97 28.34 16.93 -0.89
CA LEU A 97 27.31 16.60 0.10
C LEU A 97 26.73 17.88 0.70
N ALA A 98 25.43 17.88 1.00
CA ALA A 98 24.73 19.08 1.47
C ALA A 98 25.41 19.73 2.69
N VAL A 99 25.97 18.92 3.60
CA VAL A 99 26.70 19.40 4.80
C VAL A 99 28.06 20.04 4.49
N LEU A 100 28.64 19.75 3.32
CA LEU A 100 29.94 20.26 2.86
C LEU A 100 29.79 21.31 1.75
N SER A 101 28.57 21.71 1.41
CA SER A 101 28.33 22.64 0.31
C SER A 101 28.62 24.07 0.75
N ASP A 102 29.36 24.82 -0.08
CA ASP A 102 29.54 26.28 0.07
C ASP A 102 28.29 27.07 -0.37
N ARG A 103 27.23 26.38 -0.82
CA ARG A 103 25.92 26.94 -1.14
C ARG A 103 24.96 26.71 0.03
N SER A 104 23.77 27.30 -0.04
CA SER A 104 22.67 27.00 0.89
C SER A 104 21.73 25.95 0.27
N PRO A 105 22.00 24.63 0.43
CA PRO A 105 21.13 23.59 -0.11
C PRO A 105 19.80 23.54 0.65
N SER A 106 18.75 23.03 -0.01
CA SER A 106 17.45 22.84 0.64
C SER A 106 17.53 21.76 1.73
N LEU A 107 16.63 21.84 2.71
CA LEU A 107 16.49 20.84 3.77
C LEU A 107 16.38 19.41 3.20
N PHE A 108 15.63 19.24 2.11
CA PHE A 108 15.43 17.93 1.46
C PHE A 108 16.72 17.30 0.93
N SER A 109 17.76 18.10 0.65
CA SER A 109 19.04 17.59 0.14
C SER A 109 19.84 16.80 1.17
N TYR A 110 19.54 16.99 2.47
CA TYR A 110 20.14 16.27 3.59
C TYR A 110 19.51 14.89 3.82
N PHE A 111 18.28 14.67 3.38
CA PHE A 111 17.60 13.39 3.48
C PHE A 111 17.89 12.54 2.26
N LYS A 112 18.30 11.28 2.47
CA LYS A 112 18.52 10.30 1.40
C LYS A 112 17.44 9.24 1.45
N GLN A 113 16.86 8.95 0.29
CA GLN A 113 15.89 7.87 0.15
C GLN A 113 16.59 6.55 0.46
N ARG A 114 16.00 5.76 1.36
CA ARG A 114 16.45 4.39 1.62
C ARG A 114 15.84 3.48 0.55
N PHE A 115 16.57 2.45 0.19
CA PHE A 115 16.09 1.41 -0.71
C PHE A 115 16.32 0.03 -0.09
N ALA A 116 15.53 -0.94 -0.52
CA ALA A 116 15.64 -2.32 -0.10
C ALA A 116 16.72 -3.05 -0.92
N GLN A 117 17.55 -3.85 -0.25
CA GLN A 117 18.56 -4.68 -0.91
C GLN A 117 18.77 -5.96 -0.11
N VAL A 118 18.78 -7.11 -0.80
CA VAL A 118 18.97 -8.47 -0.26
C VAL A 118 17.86 -8.94 0.69
N THR A 119 17.59 -8.22 1.80
CA THR A 119 16.65 -8.64 2.85
C THR A 119 15.21 -8.73 2.36
N ASN A 120 14.83 -7.84 1.44
CA ASN A 120 13.53 -7.79 0.82
C ASN A 120 13.66 -7.17 -0.57
N PRO A 121 12.91 -7.66 -1.57
CA PRO A 121 12.92 -7.10 -2.92
C PRO A 121 12.17 -5.76 -2.99
N ALA A 122 12.57 -4.90 -3.92
CA ALA A 122 11.76 -3.74 -4.31
C ALA A 122 10.59 -4.19 -5.20
N ILE A 123 9.47 -3.48 -5.14
CA ILE A 123 8.29 -3.71 -5.98
C ILE A 123 8.42 -2.86 -7.26
N ASP A 124 8.01 -3.40 -8.41
CA ASP A 124 7.96 -2.63 -9.66
C ASP A 124 6.74 -1.69 -9.67
N PRO A 125 6.92 -0.36 -9.58
CA PRO A 125 5.81 0.58 -9.45
C PRO A 125 4.96 0.71 -10.72
N ILE A 126 5.40 0.16 -11.86
CA ILE A 126 4.67 0.18 -13.12
C ILE A 126 3.95 -1.15 -13.32
N ARG A 127 4.70 -2.26 -13.28
CA ARG A 127 4.17 -3.61 -13.58
C ARG A 127 3.33 -4.19 -12.44
N GLU A 128 3.62 -3.81 -11.21
CA GLU A 128 2.92 -4.28 -10.00
C GLU A 128 2.14 -3.14 -9.32
N SER A 129 1.80 -2.09 -10.08
CA SER A 129 1.02 -0.94 -9.59
C SER A 129 -0.30 -1.33 -8.90
N ILE A 130 -0.92 -2.44 -9.30
CA ILE A 130 -2.17 -2.95 -8.72
C ILE A 130 -2.08 -3.31 -7.23
N VAL A 131 -0.87 -3.61 -6.72
CA VAL A 131 -0.67 -3.90 -5.28
C VAL A 131 -0.24 -2.67 -4.48
N MET A 132 -0.19 -1.49 -5.10
CA MET A 132 0.21 -0.22 -4.48
C MET A 132 -0.99 0.75 -4.42
N SER A 133 -0.99 1.65 -3.44
CA SER A 133 -1.98 2.73 -3.35
C SER A 133 -1.34 3.98 -2.75
N LEU A 134 -1.74 5.16 -3.25
CA LEU A 134 -1.41 6.47 -2.69
C LEU A 134 -2.54 7.01 -1.81
N GLN A 135 -3.63 6.27 -1.63
CA GLN A 135 -4.77 6.72 -0.84
C GLN A 135 -4.31 7.14 0.55
N ALA A 136 -4.71 8.34 0.94
CA ALA A 136 -4.43 8.93 2.23
C ALA A 136 -5.74 9.20 2.96
N SER A 137 -5.71 9.12 4.29
CA SER A 137 -6.85 9.48 5.12
C SER A 137 -6.44 10.49 6.19
N VAL A 138 -7.35 11.40 6.53
CA VAL A 138 -7.18 12.39 7.58
C VAL A 138 -8.39 12.32 8.51
N GLY A 139 -8.14 12.15 9.80
CA GLY A 139 -9.20 12.03 10.79
C GLY A 139 -8.68 11.47 12.11
N PRO A 140 -9.56 11.29 13.11
CA PRO A 140 -9.18 10.74 14.40
C PRO A 140 -8.80 9.26 14.28
N GLU A 141 -7.63 8.88 14.78
CA GLU A 141 -7.28 7.48 15.01
C GLU A 141 -7.86 7.05 16.36
N LEU A 142 -8.81 6.11 16.32
CA LEU A 142 -9.51 5.61 17.51
C LEU A 142 -8.90 4.28 17.99
N ASN A 143 -9.44 3.76 19.09
CA ASN A 143 -8.96 2.51 19.69
C ASN A 143 -9.15 1.32 18.75
N LEU A 144 -8.04 0.71 18.31
CA LEU A 144 -8.03 -0.44 17.40
C LEU A 144 -8.82 -1.66 17.91
N LEU A 145 -9.01 -1.79 19.22
CA LEU A 145 -9.74 -2.92 19.82
C LEU A 145 -11.26 -2.75 19.80
N GLU A 146 -11.74 -1.56 19.42
CA GLU A 146 -13.17 -1.26 19.35
C GLU A 146 -13.64 -1.18 17.89
N GLU A 147 -14.80 -1.77 17.60
CA GLU A 147 -15.41 -1.75 16.27
C GLU A 147 -16.65 -0.85 16.29
N THR A 148 -16.48 0.45 15.97
CA THR A 148 -17.59 1.42 15.99
C THR A 148 -17.68 2.21 14.68
N PRO A 149 -18.88 2.71 14.29
CA PRO A 149 -19.06 3.52 13.09
C PRO A 149 -18.16 4.77 13.04
N ASN A 150 -17.80 5.33 14.21
CA ASN A 150 -16.91 6.49 14.30
C ASN A 150 -15.52 6.25 13.73
N HIS A 151 -15.06 4.99 13.57
CA HIS A 151 -13.80 4.68 12.92
C HIS A 151 -13.81 5.03 11.43
N ALA A 152 -14.99 5.05 10.80
CA ALA A 152 -15.16 5.40 9.38
C ALA A 152 -15.24 6.92 9.14
N HIS A 153 -15.29 7.75 10.20
CA HIS A 153 -15.26 9.21 10.08
C HIS A 153 -13.85 9.71 9.71
N GLN A 154 -13.47 9.48 8.46
CA GLN A 154 -12.19 9.88 7.88
C GLN A 154 -12.46 10.66 6.59
N LEU A 155 -11.69 11.72 6.38
CA LEU A 155 -11.56 12.33 5.05
C LEU A 155 -10.60 11.46 4.25
N VAL A 156 -11.06 10.87 3.16
CA VAL A 156 -10.25 9.98 2.32
C VAL A 156 -9.93 10.66 1.01
N MET A 157 -8.65 10.66 0.65
CA MET A 157 -8.12 11.32 -0.53
C MET A 157 -7.44 10.25 -1.39
N PRO A 158 -7.60 10.27 -2.73
CA PRO A 158 -6.97 9.28 -3.60
C PRO A 158 -5.43 9.35 -3.57
N GLN A 159 -4.88 10.50 -3.19
CA GLN A 159 -3.45 10.77 -3.10
C GLN A 159 -3.14 11.79 -2.00
N PRO A 160 -1.89 11.88 -1.51
CA PRO A 160 -1.51 12.81 -0.45
C PRO A 160 -1.19 14.23 -0.96
N VAL A 161 -1.22 14.44 -2.28
CA VAL A 161 -0.95 15.75 -2.90
C VAL A 161 -2.27 16.42 -3.22
N LEU A 162 -2.50 17.57 -2.58
CA LEU A 162 -3.67 18.40 -2.79
C LEU A 162 -3.35 19.59 -3.68
N GLN A 163 -4.22 19.85 -4.63
CA GLN A 163 -4.27 21.09 -5.37
C GLN A 163 -4.86 22.21 -4.50
N THR A 164 -4.61 23.46 -4.86
CA THR A 164 -5.09 24.62 -4.10
C THR A 164 -6.61 24.60 -3.92
N ASP A 165 -7.35 24.27 -4.97
CA ASP A 165 -8.81 24.22 -4.92
C ASP A 165 -9.32 23.05 -4.05
N GLU A 166 -8.62 21.92 -4.04
CA GLU A 166 -8.92 20.78 -3.17
C GLU A 166 -8.71 21.11 -1.68
N LEU A 167 -7.66 21.88 -1.38
CA LEU A 167 -7.39 22.35 -0.01
C LEU A 167 -8.44 23.36 0.49
N HIS A 168 -9.06 24.12 -0.41
CA HIS A 168 -10.04 25.16 -0.07
C HIS A 168 -11.48 24.64 0.07
N ARG A 169 -11.76 23.39 -0.30
CA ARG A 169 -13.07 22.74 -0.11
C ARG A 169 -13.26 22.31 1.35
#